data_AF-A0A9W6CRT1-F1
#
_entry.id   AF-A0A9W6CRT1-F1
#
_cell.length_a   1.000
_cell.length_b   1.000
_cell.length_c   1.000
_cell.angle_alpha   90.00
_cell.angle_beta   90.00
_cell.angle_gamma   90.00
#
_symmetry.space_group_name_H-M   'P 1'
#
loop_
_entity.id
_entity.type
_entity.pdbx_description
1 polymer ?
#
loop_
_entity_poly.entity_id
_entity_poly.type
_entity_poly.pdbx_seq_one_letter_code
_entity_poly.pdbx_strand_id
1 'polypeptide(L)'
;MMMRNLICYAQGRPGKWEAICVDLDIAVQGESVAEVQAALHAAISSYIEDAMKEPPEVARKLLSRRAPFWVRMRYAFDMARYGFRRHSRNGDGQAGFSVPCHA
;
A
#
# COMPACT_ATOMS: atom_id res chain seq x y z
N MET A 1 7.06 -3.98 -21.56
CA MET A 1 6.88 -4.67 -20.28
C MET A 1 7.79 -3.99 -19.28
N MET A 2 7.23 -3.21 -18.35
CA MET A 2 7.98 -2.49 -17.32
C MET A 2 7.84 -3.23 -15.99
N MET A 3 8.93 -3.84 -15.55
CA MET A 3 9.03 -4.34 -14.17
C MET A 3 9.20 -3.13 -13.25
N ARG A 4 8.18 -2.82 -12.45
CA ARG A 4 8.25 -1.74 -11.46
C ARG A 4 8.09 -2.32 -10.07
N ASN A 5 9.03 -2.03 -9.20
CA ASN A 5 8.92 -2.35 -7.78
C ASN A 5 7.99 -1.32 -7.14
N LEU A 6 6.87 -1.77 -6.56
CA LEU A 6 5.98 -0.91 -5.80
C LEU A 6 6.39 -0.92 -4.32
N ILE A 7 6.34 0.25 -3.70
CA ILE A 7 6.60 0.43 -2.27
C ILE A 7 5.32 0.12 -1.50
N CYS A 8 5.33 -1.03 -0.82
CA CYS A 8 4.25 -1.48 0.04
C CYS A 8 4.75 -1.76 1.46
N TYR A 9 3.89 -1.54 2.45
CA TYR A 9 4.15 -1.97 3.83
C TYR A 9 2.85 -2.35 4.52
N ALA A 10 2.97 -3.25 5.49
CA ALA A 10 1.90 -3.57 6.43
C ALA A 10 2.24 -3.05 7.82
N GLN A 11 1.24 -2.47 8.48
CA GLN A 11 1.31 -2.00 9.85
C GLN A 11 0.04 -2.41 10.58
N GLY A 12 0.15 -2.70 11.87
CA GLY A 12 -1.04 -3.14 12.60
C GLY A 12 -0.75 -3.71 13.96
N ARG A 13 -1.84 -4.14 14.58
CA ARG A 13 -1.88 -4.88 15.85
C ARG A 13 -2.66 -6.16 15.64
N PRO A 14 -2.47 -7.18 16.50
CA PRO A 14 -3.31 -8.38 16.48
C PRO A 14 -4.81 -8.01 16.39
N GLY A 15 -5.49 -8.50 15.35
CA GLY A 15 -6.91 -8.21 15.07
C GLY A 15 -7.21 -6.88 14.37
N LYS A 16 -6.20 -6.04 14.09
CA LYS A 16 -6.32 -4.76 13.36
C LYS A 16 -5.06 -4.47 12.55
N TRP A 17 -4.98 -5.05 11.37
CA TRP A 17 -3.91 -4.84 10.40
C TRP A 17 -4.36 -3.98 9.22
N GLU A 18 -3.40 -3.27 8.65
CA GLU A 18 -3.55 -2.46 7.46
C GLU A 18 -2.33 -2.65 6.57
N ALA A 19 -2.53 -2.78 5.26
CA ALA A 19 -1.45 -2.81 4.28
C ALA A 19 -1.70 -1.74 3.21
N ILE A 20 -0.64 -1.03 2.84
CA ILE A 20 -0.71 0.14 1.97
C ILE A 20 0.35 0.03 0.87
N CYS A 21 -0.06 0.31 -0.36
CA CYS A 21 0.80 0.55 -1.51
C CYS A 21 0.87 2.05 -1.79
N VAL A 22 2.02 2.66 -1.54
CA VAL A 22 2.21 4.12 -1.67
C VAL A 22 2.20 4.55 -3.14
N ASP A 23 2.71 3.70 -4.03
CA ASP A 23 2.83 4.02 -5.45
C ASP A 23 1.48 4.06 -6.18
N LEU A 24 0.51 3.27 -5.71
CA LEU A 24 -0.84 3.16 -6.31
C LEU A 24 -1.94 3.78 -5.43
N ASP A 25 -1.59 4.32 -4.25
CA ASP A 25 -2.54 4.87 -3.28
C ASP A 25 -3.65 3.86 -2.91
N ILE A 26 -3.26 2.58 -2.77
CA ILE A 26 -4.15 1.47 -2.39
C ILE A 26 -3.92 1.16 -0.92
N ALA A 27 -5.01 1.04 -0.15
CA ALA A 27 -4.97 0.60 1.25
C ALA A 27 -6.00 -0.51 1.47
N VAL A 28 -5.63 -1.54 2.23
CA VAL A 28 -6.50 -2.65 2.64
C VAL A 28 -6.36 -2.87 4.14
N GLN A 29 -7.41 -3.39 4.78
CA GLN A 29 -7.44 -3.70 6.20
C GLN A 29 -7.87 -5.15 6.43
N GLY A 30 -7.47 -5.73 7.56
CA GLY A 30 -7.74 -7.12 7.90
C GLY A 30 -7.35 -7.45 9.34
N GLU A 31 -7.48 -8.71 9.73
CA GLU A 31 -7.26 -9.17 11.11
C GLU A 31 -5.84 -9.70 11.33
N SER A 32 -5.10 -9.99 10.26
CA SER A 32 -3.72 -10.49 10.30
C SER A 32 -2.81 -9.91 9.22
N VAL A 33 -1.48 -9.97 9.43
CA VAL A 33 -0.47 -9.57 8.42
C VAL A 33 -0.65 -10.32 7.11
N ALA A 34 -0.82 -11.65 7.18
CA ALA A 34 -0.94 -12.50 6.01
C ALA A 34 -2.18 -12.17 5.18
N GLU A 35 -3.31 -11.89 5.86
CA GLU A 35 -4.55 -11.47 5.22
C GLU A 35 -4.38 -10.12 4.50
N VAL A 36 -3.83 -9.11 5.17
CA VAL A 36 -3.64 -7.80 4.53
C VAL A 36 -2.60 -7.83 3.42
N GLN A 37 -1.59 -8.70 3.50
CA GLN A 37 -0.64 -8.93 2.41
C GLN A 37 -1.32 -9.55 1.19
N ALA A 38 -2.11 -10.61 1.39
CA ALA A 38 -2.85 -11.26 0.32
C ALA A 38 -3.89 -10.32 -0.31
N ALA A 39 -4.63 -9.57 0.53
CA ALA A 39 -5.61 -8.59 0.09
C ALA A 39 -4.96 -7.45 -0.69
N LEU A 40 -3.79 -6.95 -0.25
CA LEU A 40 -3.08 -5.88 -0.96
C LEU A 40 -2.58 -6.37 -2.31
N HIS A 41 -2.05 -7.59 -2.37
CA HIS A 41 -1.61 -8.19 -3.63
C HIS A 41 -2.78 -8.34 -4.61
N ALA A 42 -3.92 -8.87 -4.16
CA ALA A 42 -5.11 -9.01 -4.99
C ALA A 42 -5.65 -7.64 -5.48
N ALA A 43 -5.67 -6.63 -4.61
CA ALA A 43 -6.10 -5.28 -4.97
C ALA A 43 -5.16 -4.64 -6.01
N ILE A 44 -3.83 -4.81 -5.88
CA ILE A 44 -2.85 -4.35 -6.86
C ILE A 44 -3.06 -5.07 -8.20
N SER A 45 -3.19 -6.40 -8.20
CA SER A 45 -3.43 -7.18 -9.42
C SER A 45 -4.69 -6.74 -10.14
N SER A 46 -5.82 -6.62 -9.42
CA SER A 46 -7.08 -6.14 -10.01
C SER A 46 -6.95 -4.72 -10.57
N TYR A 47 -6.29 -3.82 -9.85
CA TYR A 47 -6.07 -2.44 -10.32
C TYR A 47 -5.27 -2.40 -11.61
N ILE A 48 -4.21 -3.21 -11.72
CA ILE A 48 -3.39 -3.30 -12.94
C ILE A 48 -4.21 -3.91 -14.08
N GLU A 49 -4.93 -5.00 -13.85
CA GLU A 49 -5.78 -5.63 -14.86
C GLU A 49 -6.83 -4.67 -15.40
N ASP A 50 -7.49 -3.90 -14.53
CA ASP A 50 -8.48 -2.92 -14.93
C ASP A 50 -7.84 -1.75 -15.68
N ALA A 51 -6.68 -1.26 -15.22
CA ALA A 51 -5.93 -0.22 -15.94
C ALA A 51 -5.47 -0.69 -17.33
N MET A 52 -5.19 -1.98 -17.52
CA MET A 52 -4.78 -2.55 -18.82
C MET A 52 -5.94 -2.75 -19.79
N LYS A 53 -7.19 -2.80 -19.31
CA LYS A 53 -8.40 -2.82 -20.15
C LYS A 53 -8.72 -1.44 -20.75
N GLU A 54 -8.18 -0.37 -20.16
CA GLU A 54 -8.35 0.98 -20.64
C GLU A 54 -7.45 1.31 -21.84
N PRO A 55 -7.78 2.34 -22.64
CA PRO A 55 -6.92 2.80 -23.73
C PRO A 55 -5.50 3.12 -23.23
N PRO A 56 -4.44 2.91 -24.04
CA PRO A 56 -3.04 3.03 -23.59
C PRO A 56 -2.68 4.36 -22.93
N GLU A 57 -3.32 5.45 -23.35
CA GLU A 57 -3.13 6.78 -22.79
C GLU A 57 -3.75 6.94 -21.39
N VAL A 58 -4.90 6.29 -21.17
CA VAL A 58 -5.61 6.24 -19.89
C VAL A 58 -4.89 5.29 -18.95
N ALA A 59 -4.50 4.11 -19.43
CA ALA A 59 -3.69 3.13 -18.69
C ALA A 59 -2.40 3.76 -18.15
N ARG A 60 -1.67 4.51 -19.00
CA ARG A 60 -0.47 5.25 -18.58
C ARG A 60 -0.77 6.29 -17.52
N LYS A 61 -1.88 7.03 -17.60
CA LYS A 61 -2.27 8.01 -16.58
C LYS A 61 -2.64 7.35 -15.25
N LEU A 62 -3.33 6.21 -15.28
CA LEU A 62 -3.70 5.45 -14.08
C LEU A 62 -2.49 4.82 -13.38
N LEU A 63 -1.55 4.25 -14.15
CA LEU A 63 -0.34 3.60 -13.60
C LEU A 63 0.78 4.60 -13.24
N SER A 64 0.75 5.81 -13.81
CA SER A 64 1.69 6.90 -13.47
C SER A 64 1.21 7.80 -12.35
N ARG A 65 0.01 7.56 -11.80
CA ARG A 65 -0.59 8.36 -10.73
C ARG A 65 0.16 8.16 -9.41
N ARG A 66 1.31 8.80 -9.27
CA ARG A 66 2.05 8.88 -8.01
C ARG A 66 1.21 9.66 -6.99
N ALA A 67 1.06 9.12 -5.79
CA ALA A 67 0.47 9.87 -4.67
C ALA A 67 1.22 11.20 -4.49
N PRO A 68 0.54 12.35 -4.43
CA PRO A 68 1.16 13.66 -4.23
C PRO A 68 2.06 13.65 -2.99
N PHE A 69 3.19 14.36 -3.03
CA PHE A 69 4.15 14.41 -1.92
C PHE A 69 3.49 14.79 -0.58
N TRP A 70 2.49 15.67 -0.61
CA TRP A 70 1.70 16.06 0.56
C TRP A 70 0.92 14.91 1.19
N VAL A 71 0.40 13.97 0.40
CA VAL A 71 -0.28 12.76 0.91
C VAL A 71 0.73 11.86 1.61
N ARG A 72 1.92 11.67 1.02
CA ARG A 72 3.03 10.92 1.64
C ARG A 72 3.48 11.56 2.96
N MET A 73 3.59 12.89 3.00
CA MET A 73 3.98 13.64 4.20
C MET A 73 2.89 13.63 5.27
N ARG A 74 1.62 13.81 4.90
CA ARG A 74 0.50 13.73 5.83
C ARG A 74 0.37 12.33 6.39
N TYR A 75 0.52 11.31 5.56
CA TYR A 75 0.55 9.93 6.00
C TYR A 75 1.72 9.68 6.96
N ALA A 76 2.94 10.10 6.62
CA ALA A 76 4.10 9.99 7.50
C ALA A 76 3.88 10.73 8.83
N PHE A 77 3.20 11.88 8.81
CA PHE A 77 2.87 12.66 9.98
C PHE A 77 1.77 12.00 10.84
N ASP A 78 0.71 11.49 10.22
CA ASP A 78 -0.34 10.75 10.91
C ASP A 78 0.26 9.49 11.55
N MET A 79 1.09 8.74 10.80
CA MET A 79 1.84 7.60 11.30
C MET A 79 2.78 7.99 12.46
N ALA A 80 3.53 9.08 12.34
CA ALA A 80 4.38 9.59 13.41
C ALA A 80 3.56 10.01 14.64
N ARG A 81 2.39 10.62 14.45
CA ARG A 81 1.48 11.05 15.52
C ARG A 81 0.83 9.87 16.23
N TYR A 82 0.39 8.86 15.49
CA TYR A 82 -0.14 7.62 16.04
C TYR A 82 0.95 6.79 16.72
N GLY A 83 2.18 6.78 16.17
CA GLY A 83 3.35 6.14 16.75
C GLY A 83 3.84 6.81 18.05
N PHE A 84 3.93 8.15 18.07
CA PHE A 84 4.34 8.90 19.26
C PHE A 84 3.33 8.80 20.41
N ARG A 85 2.03 8.63 20.11
CA ARG A 85 1.00 8.40 21.14
C ARG A 85 0.99 6.97 21.70
N ARG A 86 1.79 6.04 21.16
CA ARG A 86 1.73 4.59 21.43
C ARG A 86 2.99 3.99 22.05
N HIS A 87 3.84 4.80 22.70
CA HIS A 87 4.99 4.32 23.47
C HIS A 87 4.62 3.58 24.78
N SER A 88 3.49 2.84 24.79
CA SER A 88 3.13 1.90 25.85
C SER A 88 2.31 0.77 25.22
N ARG A 89 2.91 -0.44 25.15
CA ARG A 89 2.39 -1.76 24.70
C ARG A 89 2.91 -2.31 23.36
N ASN A 90 4.18 -2.73 23.36
CA ASN A 90 4.66 -4.12 23.18
C ASN A 90 4.06 -5.07 22.10
N GLY A 91 3.56 -4.60 20.95
CA GLY A 91 3.03 -5.53 19.93
C GLY A 91 2.91 -5.03 18.49
N ASP A 92 3.58 -3.93 18.13
CA ASP A 92 3.46 -3.34 16.79
C ASP A 92 4.55 -3.93 15.87
N GLY A 93 4.16 -4.79 14.92
CA GLY A 93 5.05 -5.31 13.87
C GLY A 93 4.94 -4.47 12.61
N GLN A 94 6.07 -4.04 12.06
CA GLN A 94 6.15 -3.41 10.73
C GLN A 94 6.82 -4.39 9.78
N ALA A 95 6.14 -4.75 8.70
CA ALA A 95 6.72 -5.56 7.63
C ALA A 95 6.64 -4.73 6.34
N GLY A 96 7.77 -4.15 5.95
CA GLY A 96 7.93 -3.61 4.60
C GLY A 96 8.16 -4.77 3.63
N PHE A 97 7.41 -4.83 2.54
CA PHE A 97 7.61 -5.86 1.52
C PHE A 97 7.49 -5.23 0.13
N SER A 98 8.46 -5.54 -0.73
CA SER A 98 8.44 -5.12 -2.14
C SER A 98 7.56 -6.07 -2.93
N VAL A 99 6.54 -5.55 -3.61
CA VAL A 99 5.72 -6.34 -4.53
C VAL A 99 6.29 -6.18 -5.94
N PRO A 100 6.80 -7.26 -6.57
CA PRO A 100 7.22 -7.21 -7.97
C PRO A 100 5.97 -7.11 -8.85
N CYS A 101 5.84 -6.02 -9.58
CA CYS A 101 4.66 -5.76 -10.41
C CYS A 101 5.02 -5.81 -11.89
N HIS A 102 4.26 -6.58 -12.66
CA HIS A 102 4.33 -6.65 -14.11
C HIS A 102 3.31 -5.67 -14.69
N ALA A 103 3.77 -4.49 -15.13
CA ALA A 103 2.97 -3.50 -15.84
C ALA A 103 3.36 -3.43 -17.33
#